data_AF-A0ABC8QU77-F1
#
_entry.id   AF-A0ABC8QU77-F1
#
_cell.length_a   1.000
_cell.length_b   1.000
_cell.length_c   1.000
_cell.angle_alpha   90.00
_cell.angle_beta   90.00
_cell.angle_gamma   90.00
#
_symmetry.space_group_name_H-M   'P 1'
#
loop_
_entity.id
_entity.type
_entity.pdbx_description
1 polymer ?
#
loop_
_entity_poly.entity_id
_entity_poly.type
_entity_poly.pdbx_seq_one_letter_code
_entity_poly.pdbx_strand_id
1 'polypeptide(L)'
;VAPDELFPTERVWDFLEWSLLRNWMKDWLRYVHWYWSVANSPDVSLSDFFSASVYEKEWRIRRESSELIRFGLLWKIYDLVAEKGVSLEPAMSSRTPLWISGM
;
A
#
# COMPACT_ATOMS: atom_id res chain seq x y z
N VAL A 1 4.58 22.65 -3.87
CA VAL A 1 3.48 23.64 -3.78
C VAL A 1 3.57 24.50 -5.02
N ALA A 2 2.43 24.87 -5.62
CA ALA A 2 2.44 25.85 -6.72
C ALA A 2 2.96 27.19 -6.16
N PRO A 3 3.85 27.90 -6.84
CA PRO A 3 4.36 29.19 -6.35
C PRO A 3 3.21 30.14 -6.01
N ASP A 4 3.37 30.90 -4.92
CA ASP A 4 2.31 31.73 -4.32
C ASP A 4 1.72 32.73 -5.33
N GLU A 5 2.53 33.16 -6.29
CA GLU A 5 2.19 34.03 -7.42
C GLU A 5 1.09 33.47 -8.34
N LEU A 6 0.87 32.16 -8.34
CA LEU A 6 -0.15 31.50 -9.15
C LEU A 6 -1.54 31.54 -8.50
N PHE A 7 -1.65 31.92 -7.23
CA PHE A 7 -2.94 32.03 -6.56
C PHE A 7 -3.49 33.45 -6.72
N PRO A 8 -4.72 33.61 -7.25
CA PRO A 8 -5.31 34.92 -7.48
C PRO A 8 -5.66 35.66 -6.17
N THR A 9 -5.64 34.99 -5.03
CA THR A 9 -5.92 35.59 -3.72
C THR A 9 -5.36 34.72 -2.60
N GLU A 10 -4.86 35.34 -1.53
CA GLU A 10 -4.30 34.66 -0.34
C GLU A 10 -5.31 33.67 0.29
N ARG A 11 -6.61 34.01 0.28
CA ARG A 11 -7.68 33.12 0.78
C ARG A 11 -7.79 31.79 0.03
N VAL A 12 -7.40 31.75 -1.24
CA VAL A 12 -7.44 30.53 -2.06
C VAL A 12 -6.30 29.60 -1.68
N TRP A 13 -5.14 30.17 -1.33
CA TRP A 13 -3.99 29.45 -0.82
C TRP A 13 -4.31 28.81 0.54
N ASP A 14 -4.86 29.59 1.48
CA ASP A 14 -5.32 29.06 2.77
C ASP A 14 -6.31 27.91 2.57
N PHE A 15 -7.32 28.10 1.73
CA PHE A 15 -8.30 27.07 1.46
C PHE A 15 -7.69 25.78 0.90
N LEU A 16 -6.70 25.90 0.02
CA LEU A 16 -5.99 24.75 -0.56
C LEU A 16 -5.20 24.01 0.53
N GLU A 17 -4.47 24.73 1.37
CA GLU A 17 -3.69 24.12 2.46
C GLU A 17 -4.60 23.41 3.47
N TRP A 18 -5.68 24.06 3.90
CA TRP A 18 -6.68 23.49 4.80
C TRP A 18 -7.36 22.25 4.22
N SER A 19 -7.75 22.29 2.94
CA SER A 19 -8.42 21.16 2.28
C SER A 19 -7.47 19.98 2.05
N LEU A 20 -6.21 20.25 1.72
CA LEU A 20 -5.17 19.25 1.51
C LEU A 20 -4.78 18.56 2.84
N LEU A 21 -4.47 19.34 3.88
CA LEU A 21 -4.19 18.80 5.22
C LEU A 21 -5.36 18.01 5.79
N ARG A 22 -6.59 18.51 5.61
CA ARG A 22 -7.80 17.80 6.06
C ARG A 22 -7.99 16.47 5.33
N ASN A 23 -7.71 16.41 4.04
CA ASN A 23 -7.80 15.15 3.30
C ASN A 23 -6.71 14.17 3.75
N TRP A 24 -5.48 14.63 3.95
CA TRP A 24 -4.40 13.79 4.48
C TRP A 24 -4.73 13.22 5.86
N MET A 25 -5.28 14.05 6.77
CA MET A 25 -5.75 13.58 8.07
C MET A 25 -6.84 12.52 7.96
N LYS A 26 -7.79 12.67 7.03
CA LYS A 26 -8.85 11.67 6.81
C LYS A 26 -8.29 10.35 6.33
N ASP A 27 -7.35 10.37 5.40
CA ASP A 27 -6.74 9.16 4.86
C ASP A 27 -5.86 8.46 5.91
N TRP A 28 -5.17 9.24 6.75
CA TRP A 28 -4.46 8.72 7.90
C TRP A 28 -5.40 8.05 8.92
N LEU A 29 -6.50 8.72 9.30
CA LEU A 29 -7.49 8.14 10.23
C LEU A 29 -8.14 6.87 9.67
N ARG A 30 -8.38 6.83 8.36
CA ARG A 30 -8.89 5.63 7.67
C ARG A 30 -7.90 4.47 7.76
N TYR A 31 -6.61 4.76 7.59
CA TYR A 31 -5.57 3.75 7.76
C TYR A 31 -5.49 3.24 9.20
N VAL A 32 -5.53 4.14 10.19
CA VAL A 32 -5.51 3.75 11.62
C VAL A 32 -6.70 2.87 11.97
N HIS A 33 -7.89 3.24 11.50
CA HIS A 33 -9.10 2.42 11.68
C HIS A 33 -8.95 1.05 11.03
N TRP A 34 -8.48 0.98 9.78
CA TRP A 34 -8.21 -0.27 9.09
C TRP A 34 -7.18 -1.14 9.85
N TYR A 35 -6.10 -0.55 10.34
CA TYR A 35 -5.07 -1.27 11.09
C TYR A 35 -5.64 -1.92 12.35
N TRP A 36 -6.43 -1.18 13.12
CA TRP A 36 -7.06 -1.71 14.32
C TRP A 36 -8.11 -2.80 14.01
N SER A 37 -8.97 -2.56 13.00
CA SER A 37 -10.15 -3.42 12.74
C SER A 37 -9.85 -4.63 11.88
N VAL A 38 -8.86 -4.55 11.00
CA VAL A 38 -8.59 -5.55 9.97
C VAL A 38 -7.20 -6.16 10.18
N ALA A 39 -6.15 -5.34 10.26
CA ALA A 39 -4.78 -5.86 10.31
C ALA A 39 -4.45 -6.62 11.62
N ASN A 40 -5.10 -6.25 12.72
CA ASN A 40 -4.96 -6.97 14.00
C ASN A 40 -5.86 -8.21 14.11
N SER A 41 -6.70 -8.48 13.12
CA SER A 41 -7.48 -9.72 13.09
C SER A 41 -6.56 -10.92 12.88
N PRO A 42 -6.77 -12.05 13.60
CA PRO A 42 -6.00 -13.28 13.36
C PRO A 42 -6.22 -13.84 11.95
N ASP A 43 -7.37 -13.54 11.32
CA ASP A 43 -7.78 -14.06 10.01
C ASP A 43 -7.64 -12.99 8.91
N VAL A 44 -6.51 -12.30 8.85
CA VAL A 44 -6.29 -11.25 7.83
C VAL A 44 -6.03 -11.89 6.46
N SER A 45 -6.84 -11.53 5.46
CA SER A 45 -6.68 -12.02 4.09
C SER A 45 -5.76 -11.12 3.27
N LEU A 46 -5.24 -11.64 2.16
CA LEU A 46 -4.45 -10.82 1.23
C LEU A 46 -5.31 -9.73 0.56
N SER A 47 -6.60 -9.98 0.33
CA SER A 47 -7.53 -8.95 -0.16
C SER A 47 -7.66 -7.79 0.82
N ASP A 48 -7.68 -8.08 2.12
CA ASP A 48 -7.78 -7.07 3.16
C ASP A 48 -6.55 -6.16 3.16
N PHE A 49 -5.36 -6.72 2.91
CA PHE A 49 -4.13 -5.93 2.73
C PHE A 49 -4.25 -4.92 1.58
N PHE A 50 -4.80 -5.31 0.43
CA PHE A 50 -4.97 -4.38 -0.70
C PHE A 50 -6.06 -3.33 -0.49
N SER A 51 -6.98 -3.55 0.46
CA SER A 51 -8.01 -2.58 0.83
C SER A 51 -7.50 -1.43 1.70
N ALA A 52 -6.30 -1.56 2.28
CA ALA A 52 -5.71 -0.56 3.17
C ALA A 52 -5.51 0.79 2.46
N SER A 53 -5.95 1.89 3.06
CA SER A 53 -5.73 3.23 2.49
C SER A 53 -4.25 3.61 2.53
N VAL A 54 -3.71 4.01 1.38
CA VAL A 54 -2.38 4.63 1.32
C VAL A 54 -2.54 6.10 1.68
N TYR A 55 -1.73 6.59 2.60
CA TYR A 55 -1.74 7.98 3.03
C TYR A 55 -0.36 8.59 2.86
N GLU A 56 -0.32 9.90 2.63
CA GLU A 56 0.93 10.64 2.51
C GLU A 56 1.54 10.90 3.88
N LYS A 57 2.83 10.58 4.02
CA LYS A 57 3.61 10.85 5.24
C LYS A 57 4.39 12.16 5.17
N GLU A 58 4.64 12.63 3.96
CA GLU A 58 5.45 13.80 3.69
C GLU A 58 4.59 14.87 3.04
N TRP A 59 4.92 16.12 3.33
CA TRP A 59 4.25 17.27 2.73
C TRP A 59 4.61 17.46 1.24
N ARG A 60 5.68 16.80 0.80
CA ARG A 60 6.20 16.92 -0.56
C ARG A 60 5.47 15.96 -1.50
N ILE A 61 4.89 16.50 -2.56
CA ILE A 61 4.26 15.71 -3.62
C ILE A 61 5.31 14.80 -4.26
N ARG A 62 5.11 13.48 -4.14
CA ARG A 62 5.86 12.45 -4.84
C ARG A 62 4.99 11.88 -5.95
N ARG A 63 5.56 11.66 -7.13
CA ARG A 63 4.86 11.00 -8.24
C ARG A 63 5.02 9.49 -8.12
N GLU A 64 4.55 8.94 -7.01
CA GLU A 64 4.57 7.51 -6.76
C GLU A 64 3.15 6.95 -6.91
N SER A 65 3.01 5.83 -7.62
CA SER A 65 1.73 5.13 -7.70
C SER A 65 1.50 4.37 -6.40
N SER A 66 0.34 4.57 -5.78
CA SER A 66 -0.08 3.84 -4.58
C SER A 66 -0.13 2.32 -4.81
N GLU A 67 -0.44 1.89 -6.03
CA GLU A 67 -0.44 0.47 -6.42
C GLU A 67 0.97 -0.10 -6.46
N LEU A 68 1.94 0.65 -6.99
CA LEU A 68 3.34 0.23 -7.01
C LEU A 68 3.91 0.09 -5.60
N ILE A 69 3.55 1.00 -4.69
CA ILE A 69 3.96 0.92 -3.28
C ILE A 69 3.37 -0.35 -2.64
N ARG A 70 2.08 -0.61 -2.84
CA ARG A 70 1.42 -1.83 -2.32
C ARG A 70 2.05 -3.09 -2.88
N PHE A 71 2.35 -3.12 -4.17
CA PHE A 71 2.99 -4.27 -4.82
C PHE A 71 4.41 -4.50 -4.29
N GLY A 72 5.19 -3.44 -4.08
CA GLY A 72 6.51 -3.55 -3.45
C GLY A 72 6.46 -4.06 -2.01
N LEU A 73 5.44 -3.65 -1.23
CA LEU A 73 5.22 -4.15 0.13
C LEU A 73 4.80 -5.64 0.13
N LEU A 74 3.99 -6.07 -0.85
CA LEU A 74 3.62 -7.48 -1.01
C LEU A 74 4.86 -8.36 -1.20
N TRP A 75 5.80 -7.94 -2.06
CA TRP A 75 7.04 -8.68 -2.28
C TRP A 75 7.88 -8.80 -1.01
N LYS A 76 7.95 -7.74 -0.19
CA LYS A 76 8.60 -7.83 1.11
C LYS A 76 7.94 -8.85 2.03
N ILE A 77 6.61 -8.94 2.04
CA ILE A 77 5.89 -9.95 2.82
C ILE A 77 6.24 -11.35 2.28
N TYR A 78 6.26 -11.54 0.97
CA TYR A 78 6.66 -12.81 0.34
C TYR A 78 8.07 -13.23 0.76
N ASP A 79 9.04 -12.32 0.68
CA ASP A 79 10.44 -12.56 1.08
C ASP A 79 10.53 -12.93 2.58
N LEU A 80 9.80 -12.23 3.45
CA LEU A 80 9.75 -12.54 4.88
C LEU A 80 9.15 -13.93 5.18
N VAL A 81 8.18 -14.39 4.38
CA VAL A 81 7.63 -15.74 4.52
C VAL A 81 8.63 -16.79 4.03
N ALA A 82 9.33 -16.52 2.93
CA ALA A 82 10.39 -17.38 2.41
C ALA A 82 11.54 -17.53 3.41
N GLU A 83 11.96 -16.44 4.08
CA GLU A 83 12.98 -16.47 5.14
C GLU A 83 12.56 -17.35 6.34
N LYS A 84 11.26 -17.42 6.64
CA LYS A 84 10.72 -18.29 7.69
C LYS A 84 10.67 -19.78 7.28
N GLY A 85 11.14 -20.12 6.08
CA GLY A 85 11.18 -21.50 5.58
C GLY A 85 9.81 -22.05 5.17
N VAL A 86 8.78 -21.21 5.10
CA VAL A 86 7.47 -21.60 4.57
C VAL A 86 7.52 -21.39 3.07
N SER A 87 7.63 -22.47 2.30
CA SER A 87 7.54 -22.35 0.84
C SER A 87 6.08 -22.00 0.48
N LEU A 88 5.89 -20.84 -0.14
CA LEU A 88 4.62 -20.45 -0.75
C LEU A 88 4.48 -21.06 -2.16
N GLU A 89 5.34 -22.02 -2.53
CA GLU A 89 5.18 -22.73 -3.79
C GLU A 89 3.76 -23.31 -3.81
N PRO A 90 2.95 -23.01 -4.83
CA PRO A 90 1.70 -23.71 -4.97
C PRO A 90 2.05 -25.20 -5.04
N ALA A 91 1.30 -26.04 -4.32
CA ALA A 91 1.45 -27.50 -4.36
C ALA A 91 1.38 -28.12 -5.77
N MET A 92 1.16 -27.32 -6.81
CA MET A 92 1.28 -27.66 -8.22
C MET A 92 2.72 -27.82 -8.72
N SER A 93 3.73 -27.23 -8.06
CA SER A 93 5.15 -27.35 -8.42
C SER A 93 5.74 -28.75 -8.17
N SER A 94 5.18 -29.50 -7.20
CA SER A 94 5.63 -30.87 -6.90
C SER A 94 5.19 -31.91 -7.93
N ARG A 95 4.40 -31.53 -8.95
CA ARG A 95 4.24 -32.35 -10.15
C ARG A 95 5.43 -32.05 -11.05
N THR A 96 6.49 -32.82 -10.87
CA THR A 96 7.42 -33.08 -11.97
C THR A 96 6.59 -33.42 -13.19
N PRO A 97 6.66 -32.64 -14.29
CA PRO A 97 5.91 -32.99 -15.47
C PRO A 97 6.45 -34.32 -15.97
N LEU A 98 5.55 -35.30 -16.10
CA LEU A 98 5.82 -36.71 -16.42
C LEU A 98 6.60 -36.94 -17.72
N TRP A 99 6.94 -35.87 -18.46
CA TRP A 99 7.75 -35.89 -19.68
C TRP A 99 9.28 -35.81 -19.48
N ILE A 100 9.78 -35.53 -18.26
CA ILE A 100 11.24 -35.46 -17.98
C ILE A 100 11.78 -36.78 -17.40
N SER A 101 10.92 -37.70 -16.98
CA SER A 101 11.37 -39.01 -16.44
C SER A 101 11.49 -40.11 -17.51
N GLY A 102 11.49 -39.76 -18.80
CA GLY A 102 11.45 -40.74 -19.90
C GLY A 102 12.00 -40.27 -21.24
N MET A 103 12.93 -39.31 -21.25
CA MET A 103 13.79 -38.99 -22.40
C MET A 103 15.22 -38.73 -21.96
#